data_AF-A0A2N5NCC7-F1
#
_entry.id   AF-A0A2N5NCC7-F1
#
_cell.length_a   1.000
_cell.length_b   1.000
_cell.length_c   1.000
_cell.angle_alpha   90.00
_cell.angle_beta   90.00
_cell.angle_gamma   90.00
#
_symmetry.space_group_name_H-M   'P 1'
#
loop_
_entity.id
_entity.type
_entity.pdbx_description
1 polymer ?
#
loop_
_entity_poly.entity_id
_entity_poly.type
_entity_poly.pdbx_seq_one_letter_code
_entity_poly.pdbx_strand_id
1 'polypeptide(L)'
;MPDGYRFDSGYLLPSAPADPALLASLGEELALQAEGAAADDEIAVRKLDRPAPDSVLLRYTNGSDELRLIVTKQDPALTKTTVMQNEQDAAEKLTVGGTEAFYIRAGEGERALDAGRNRLGWIDADKNLRFYLFDTNANTLGKADFERLAQDLIARN
;
A
#
# COMPACT_ATOMS: atom_id res chain seq x y z
N MET A 1 5.34 10.11 -7.64
CA MET A 1 3.97 10.23 -7.10
C MET A 1 3.07 10.88 -8.16
N PRO A 2 1.82 10.46 -8.33
CA PRO A 2 0.89 11.10 -9.26
C PRO A 2 0.58 12.54 -8.82
N ASP A 3 0.27 13.40 -9.77
CA ASP A 3 0.02 14.82 -9.51
C ASP A 3 -1.11 15.00 -8.49
N GLY A 4 -0.86 15.86 -7.49
CA GLY A 4 -1.81 16.19 -6.43
C GLY A 4 -1.85 15.21 -5.25
N TYR A 5 -1.32 14.00 -5.37
CA TYR A 5 -1.24 13.06 -4.24
C TYR A 5 -0.13 13.45 -3.28
N ARG A 6 -0.47 13.52 -1.99
CA ARG A 6 0.48 13.82 -0.90
C ARG A 6 0.43 12.73 0.15
N PHE A 7 1.55 12.53 0.84
CA PHE A 7 1.58 11.64 1.99
C PHE A 7 0.60 12.16 3.04
N ASP A 8 -0.16 11.24 3.62
CA ASP A 8 -1.15 11.56 4.65
C ASP A 8 -0.84 10.81 5.95
N SER A 9 -0.63 9.49 5.88
CA SER A 9 -0.38 8.68 7.07
C SER A 9 0.35 7.38 6.77
N GLY A 10 1.00 6.82 7.79
CA GLY A 10 1.71 5.55 7.74
C GLY A 10 1.42 4.71 8.98
N TYR A 11 1.06 3.44 8.78
CA TYR A 11 0.71 2.51 9.84
C TYR A 11 1.62 1.29 9.81
N LEU A 12 2.04 0.87 11.00
CA LEU A 12 2.73 -0.39 11.21
C LEU A 12 1.70 -1.44 11.62
N LEU A 13 1.47 -2.41 10.74
CA LEU A 13 0.43 -3.42 10.90
C LEU A 13 1.06 -4.73 11.41
N PRO A 14 0.57 -5.29 12.54
CA PRO A 14 0.96 -6.64 12.95
C PRO A 14 0.42 -7.70 11.97
N SER A 15 1.04 -8.88 11.90
CA SER A 15 0.54 -10.03 11.11
C SER A 15 -0.73 -10.64 11.72
N ALA A 16 -1.86 -9.93 11.61
CA ALA A 16 -3.22 -10.39 11.90
C ALA A 16 -3.57 -10.86 13.35
N PRO A 17 -4.87 -10.78 13.71
CA PRO A 17 -5.72 -9.63 13.43
C PRO A 17 -5.25 -8.47 14.30
N ALA A 18 -5.01 -7.30 13.67
CA ALA A 18 -4.77 -6.10 14.44
C ALA A 18 -6.02 -5.78 15.26
N ASP A 19 -5.88 -5.75 16.59
CA ASP A 19 -6.94 -5.33 17.49
C ASP A 19 -7.46 -3.95 17.03
N PRO A 20 -8.76 -3.80 16.68
CA PRO A 20 -9.31 -2.52 16.25
C PRO A 20 -9.07 -1.39 17.26
N ALA A 21 -9.04 -1.70 18.57
CA ALA A 21 -8.71 -0.72 19.61
C ALA A 21 -7.24 -0.28 19.53
N LEU A 22 -6.34 -1.19 19.17
CA LEU A 22 -4.92 -0.88 18.95
C LEU A 22 -4.72 0.01 17.73
N LEU A 23 -5.43 -0.26 16.63
CA LEU A 23 -5.36 0.59 15.44
C LEU A 23 -5.90 1.99 15.72
N ALA A 24 -7.00 2.11 16.47
CA ALA A 24 -7.57 3.39 16.88
C ALA A 24 -6.60 4.17 17.78
N SER A 25 -6.00 3.52 18.78
CA SER A 25 -5.03 4.13 19.69
C SER A 25 -3.78 4.61 18.96
N LEU A 26 -3.24 3.83 18.02
CA LEU A 26 -2.08 4.25 17.21
C LEU A 26 -2.43 5.43 16.31
N GLY A 27 -3.63 5.45 15.72
CA GLY A 27 -4.11 6.57 14.92
C GLY A 27 -4.25 7.87 15.72
N GLU A 28 -4.84 7.79 16.92
CA GLU A 28 -5.00 8.93 17.84
C GLU A 28 -3.65 9.46 18.33
N GLU A 29 -2.73 8.57 18.71
CA GLU A 29 -1.39 8.95 19.17
C GLU A 29 -0.57 9.63 18.05
N LEU A 30 -0.65 9.13 16.82
CA LEU A 30 -0.01 9.74 15.65
C LEU A 30 -0.65 11.09 15.28
N ALA A 31 -1.97 11.21 15.40
CA ALA A 31 -2.67 12.49 15.15
C ALA A 31 -2.27 13.56 16.17
N LEU A 32 -2.26 13.23 17.47
CA LEU A 32 -1.82 14.14 18.53
C LEU A 32 -0.36 14.58 18.36
N GLN A 33 0.50 13.68 17.87
CA GLN A 33 1.89 14.03 17.56
C GLN A 33 2.00 14.96 16.34
N ALA A 34 1.21 14.74 15.29
CA ALA A 34 1.17 15.62 14.13
C ALA A 34 0.60 17.01 14.49
N GLU A 35 -0.40 17.08 15.37
CA GLU A 35 -0.98 18.34 15.86
C GLU A 35 -0.04 19.12 16.80
N GLY A 36 0.82 18.41 17.54
CA GLY A 36 1.81 18.99 18.46
C GLY A 36 3.18 19.28 17.83
N ALA A 37 3.42 18.85 16.60
CA ALA A 37 4.68 19.07 15.89
C ALA A 37 4.85 20.55 15.52
N ALA A 38 6.09 21.06 15.58
CA ALA A 38 6.38 22.40 15.08
C ALA A 38 6.14 22.43 13.56
N ALA A 39 5.86 23.61 12.98
CA ALA A 39 5.63 23.76 11.54
C ALA A 39 6.82 23.31 10.67
N ASP A 40 7.98 23.12 11.30
CA ASP A 40 9.26 22.76 10.70
C ASP A 40 9.55 21.25 10.83
N ASP A 41 8.78 20.52 11.64
CA ASP A 41 8.92 19.08 11.88
C ASP A 41 8.15 18.29 10.81
N GLU A 42 8.72 18.25 9.60
CA GLU A 42 8.12 17.53 8.45
C GLU A 42 8.14 16.00 8.64
N ILE A 43 8.91 15.48 9.61
CA ILE A 43 9.13 14.04 9.83
C ILE A 43 9.18 13.70 11.32
N ALA A 44 8.24 12.87 11.78
CA ALA A 44 8.30 12.20 13.09
C ALA A 44 8.85 10.77 12.94
N VAL A 45 9.96 10.45 13.63
CA VAL A 45 10.56 9.10 13.64
C VAL A 45 10.46 8.51 15.05
N ARG A 46 9.82 7.34 15.17
CA ARG A 46 9.74 6.59 16.45
C ARG A 46 10.26 5.17 16.29
N LYS A 47 11.06 4.74 17.27
CA LYS A 47 11.49 3.35 17.42
C LYS A 47 10.39 2.57 18.15
N LEU A 48 9.96 1.44 17.57
CA LEU A 48 9.05 0.54 18.24
C LEU A 48 9.78 -0.34 19.25
N ASP A 49 9.24 -0.48 20.47
CA ASP A 49 9.77 -1.37 21.51
C ASP A 49 9.27 -2.83 21.36
N ARG A 50 8.92 -3.24 20.14
CA ARG A 50 8.34 -4.56 19.84
C ARG A 50 8.91 -5.15 18.54
N PRO A 51 8.87 -6.49 18.35
CA PRO A 51 9.37 -7.14 17.12
C PRO A 51 8.79 -6.48 15.87
N ALA A 52 9.64 -6.38 14.84
CA ALA A 52 9.35 -5.60 13.64
C ALA A 52 8.01 -6.04 13.02
N PRO A 53 7.11 -5.10 12.73
CA PRO A 53 5.80 -5.40 12.14
C PRO A 53 5.99 -6.14 10.83
N ASP A 54 5.11 -7.09 10.56
CA ASP A 54 5.16 -7.87 9.33
C ASP A 54 4.58 -7.11 8.15
N SER A 55 3.94 -5.97 8.38
CA SER A 55 3.42 -5.11 7.32
C SER A 55 3.48 -3.62 7.64
N VAL A 56 3.63 -2.82 6.60
CA VAL A 56 3.53 -1.36 6.62
C VAL A 56 2.45 -0.96 5.63
N LEU A 57 1.55 -0.05 6.03
CA LEU A 57 0.57 0.60 5.17
C LEU A 57 0.92 2.08 5.09
N LEU A 58 1.12 2.61 3.88
CA LEU A 58 1.25 4.04 3.63
C LEU A 58 0.02 4.52 2.87
N ARG A 59 -0.53 5.67 3.27
CA ARG A 59 -1.67 6.34 2.64
C ARG A 59 -1.25 7.67 2.04
N TYR A 60 -1.69 7.88 0.81
CA TYR A 60 -1.55 9.13 0.07
C TYR A 60 -2.92 9.62 -0.37
N THR A 61 -3.20 10.90 -0.25
CA THR A 61 -4.52 11.48 -0.55
C THR A 61 -4.43 12.62 -1.57
N ASN A 62 -5.50 12.76 -2.36
CA ASN A 62 -5.77 13.91 -3.21
C ASN A 62 -7.27 14.23 -3.14
N GLY A 63 -7.66 15.17 -2.28
CA GLY A 63 -9.07 15.39 -1.97
C GLY A 63 -9.70 14.15 -1.33
N SER A 64 -10.74 13.59 -1.96
CA SER A 64 -11.40 12.36 -1.52
C SER A 64 -10.77 11.08 -2.06
N ASP A 65 -9.79 11.19 -2.96
CA ASP A 65 -9.13 10.03 -3.55
C ASP A 65 -7.99 9.57 -2.65
N GLU A 66 -7.88 8.26 -2.44
CA GLU A 66 -6.77 7.66 -1.71
C GLU A 66 -6.00 6.67 -2.59
N LEU A 67 -4.69 6.65 -2.40
CA LEU A 67 -3.76 5.64 -2.87
C LEU A 67 -3.09 5.02 -1.64
N ARG A 68 -3.04 3.69 -1.60
CA ARG A 68 -2.47 2.92 -0.50
C ARG A 68 -1.34 2.04 -1.01
N LEU A 69 -0.23 2.02 -0.27
CA LEU A 69 0.88 1.09 -0.45
C LEU A 69 0.93 0.18 0.77
N ILE A 70 0.79 -1.12 0.57
CA ILE A 70 1.07 -2.14 1.58
C ILE A 70 2.38 -2.82 1.22
N VAL A 71 3.28 -2.90 2.19
CA VAL A 71 4.52 -3.70 2.11
C VAL A 71 4.46 -4.75 3.21
N THR A 72 4.61 -6.01 2.86
CA THR A 72 4.49 -7.15 3.79
C THR A 72 5.73 -8.04 3.67
N LYS A 73 6.24 -8.54 4.79
CA LYS A 73 7.25 -9.61 4.77
C LYS A 73 6.64 -10.88 4.21
N GLN A 74 7.33 -11.51 3.27
CA GLN A 74 6.93 -12.81 2.77
C GLN A 74 7.47 -13.92 3.67
N ASP A 75 6.71 -15.01 3.80
CA ASP A 75 7.25 -16.23 4.38
C ASP A 75 8.34 -16.78 3.43
N PRO A 76 9.60 -16.92 3.88
CA PRO A 76 10.69 -17.40 3.03
C PRO A 76 10.45 -18.81 2.47
N ALA A 77 9.51 -19.59 3.02
CA ALA A 77 9.10 -20.89 2.48
C ALA A 77 8.17 -20.78 1.25
N LEU A 78 7.56 -19.61 1.00
CA LEU A 78 6.68 -19.40 -0.14
C LEU A 78 7.50 -19.17 -1.42
N THR A 79 7.49 -20.16 -2.31
CA THR A 79 8.18 -20.12 -3.62
C THR A 79 7.28 -19.73 -4.78
N LYS A 80 5.97 -19.69 -4.56
CA LYS A 80 4.96 -19.31 -5.55
C LYS A 80 3.92 -18.39 -4.93
N THR A 81 3.46 -17.45 -5.73
CA THR A 81 2.36 -16.56 -5.36
C THR A 81 1.16 -16.85 -6.22
N THR A 82 0.05 -17.13 -5.56
CA THR A 82 -1.27 -17.15 -6.19
C THR A 82 -1.94 -15.81 -5.92
N VAL A 83 -2.30 -15.10 -6.97
CA VAL A 83 -3.10 -13.88 -6.86
C VAL A 83 -4.55 -14.25 -7.11
N MET A 84 -5.42 -13.95 -6.14
CA MET A 84 -6.86 -14.18 -6.25
C MET A 84 -7.54 -12.90 -6.73
N GLN A 85 -8.55 -13.07 -7.59
CA GLN A 85 -9.38 -12.00 -8.15
C GLN A 85 -10.84 -12.42 -8.14
N ASN A 86 -11.75 -11.47 -8.25
CA ASN A 86 -13.16 -11.74 -8.44
C ASN A 86 -13.45 -12.13 -9.89
N GLU A 87 -14.60 -12.74 -10.14
CA GLU A 87 -14.99 -13.24 -11.47
C GLU A 87 -15.09 -12.10 -12.51
N GLN A 88 -15.46 -10.91 -12.08
CA GLN A 88 -15.65 -9.74 -12.93
C GLN A 88 -14.37 -8.90 -13.11
N ASP A 89 -13.30 -9.23 -12.38
CA ASP A 89 -12.06 -8.49 -12.45
C ASP A 89 -11.30 -8.83 -13.74
N ALA A 90 -10.69 -7.81 -14.33
CA ALA A 90 -9.66 -8.01 -15.35
C ALA A 90 -8.30 -8.10 -14.67
N ALA A 91 -7.54 -9.15 -14.97
CA ALA A 91 -6.19 -9.31 -14.44
C ALA A 91 -5.20 -9.58 -15.55
N GLU A 92 -3.98 -9.10 -15.35
CA GLU A 92 -2.88 -9.37 -16.24
C GLU A 92 -1.57 -9.49 -15.47
N LYS A 93 -0.67 -10.29 -16.04
CA LYS A 93 0.74 -10.25 -15.69
C LYS A 93 1.43 -9.18 -16.51
N LEU A 94 2.34 -8.45 -15.89
CA LEU A 94 3.15 -7.44 -16.56
C LEU A 94 4.57 -7.45 -16.00
N THR A 95 5.43 -6.66 -16.61
CA THR A 95 6.80 -6.43 -16.15
C THR A 95 6.98 -4.94 -15.93
N VAL A 96 7.38 -4.57 -14.70
CA VAL A 96 7.66 -3.18 -14.34
C VAL A 96 9.12 -3.08 -13.92
N GLY A 97 9.92 -2.29 -14.64
CA GLY A 97 11.34 -2.13 -14.31
C GLY A 97 12.17 -3.43 -14.30
N GLY A 98 11.76 -4.45 -15.08
CA GLY A 98 12.39 -5.77 -15.08
C GLY A 98 11.85 -6.77 -14.04
N THR A 99 10.96 -6.33 -13.15
CA THR A 99 10.33 -7.16 -12.10
C THR A 99 8.98 -7.71 -12.58
N GLU A 100 8.73 -9.00 -12.37
CA GLU A 100 7.40 -9.59 -12.61
C GLU A 100 6.39 -8.98 -11.63
N ALA A 101 5.29 -8.47 -12.18
CA ALA A 101 4.20 -7.86 -11.43
C ALA A 101 2.86 -8.36 -11.97
N PHE A 102 1.80 -8.09 -11.21
CA PHE A 102 0.43 -8.27 -11.67
C PHE A 102 -0.34 -6.97 -11.52
N TYR A 103 -1.33 -6.78 -12.39
CA TYR A 103 -2.29 -5.70 -12.31
C TYR A 103 -3.69 -6.27 -12.38
N ILE A 104 -4.56 -5.80 -11.49
CA ILE A 104 -5.95 -6.19 -11.39
C ILE A 104 -6.81 -4.93 -11.39
N ARG A 105 -7.83 -4.94 -12.24
CA ARG A 105 -8.83 -3.90 -12.35
C ARG A 105 -10.19 -4.48 -12.02
N ALA A 106 -10.87 -3.85 -11.07
CA ALA A 106 -12.21 -4.24 -10.65
C ALA A 106 -13.22 -4.11 -11.81
N GLY A 107 -14.14 -5.07 -11.88
CA GLY A 107 -15.29 -5.05 -12.79
C GLY A 107 -16.30 -3.94 -12.48
N GLU A 108 -17.25 -3.70 -13.39
CA GLU A 108 -18.32 -2.72 -13.18
C GLU A 108 -19.37 -3.26 -12.19
N GLY A 109 -19.67 -2.50 -11.13
CA GLY A 109 -20.83 -2.75 -10.27
C GLY A 109 -20.57 -3.53 -8.97
N GLU A 110 -19.37 -4.05 -8.74
CA GLU A 110 -19.00 -4.49 -7.39
C GLU A 110 -18.63 -3.28 -6.52
N ARG A 111 -19.02 -3.36 -5.24
CA ARG A 111 -18.26 -2.66 -4.19
C ARG A 111 -16.82 -3.04 -4.44
N ALA A 112 -15.99 -2.04 -4.77
CA ALA A 112 -14.55 -2.19 -4.69
C ALA A 112 -14.25 -3.06 -3.47
N LEU A 113 -13.48 -4.13 -3.63
CA LEU A 113 -12.86 -4.78 -2.49
C LEU A 113 -12.29 -3.67 -1.58
N ASP A 114 -11.97 -3.96 -0.33
CA ASP A 114 -11.19 -3.01 0.49
C ASP A 114 -9.87 -2.52 -0.19
N ALA A 115 -9.53 -3.12 -1.35
CA ALA A 115 -8.48 -2.80 -2.30
C ALA A 115 -8.88 -1.96 -3.56
N GLY A 116 -10.01 -1.26 -3.59
CA GLY A 116 -10.31 -0.28 -4.65
C GLY A 116 -10.63 -0.83 -6.04
N ARG A 117 -10.53 0.06 -7.04
CA ARG A 117 -10.74 -0.21 -8.46
C ARG A 117 -9.49 -0.74 -9.14
N ASN A 118 -8.31 -0.26 -8.77
CA ASN A 118 -7.04 -0.71 -9.35
C ASN A 118 -6.14 -1.29 -8.26
N ARG A 119 -5.49 -2.41 -8.56
CA ARG A 119 -4.48 -3.06 -7.71
C ARG A 119 -3.28 -3.47 -8.53
N LEU A 120 -2.07 -3.09 -8.12
CA LEU A 120 -0.81 -3.56 -8.69
C LEU A 120 0.05 -4.17 -7.58
N GLY A 121 0.61 -5.35 -7.78
CA GLY A 121 1.53 -5.93 -6.81
C GLY A 121 2.72 -6.66 -7.44
N TRP A 122 3.79 -6.75 -6.66
CA TRP A 122 5.03 -7.43 -7.03
C TRP A 122 5.74 -7.97 -5.79
N ILE A 123 6.77 -8.76 -6.01
CA ILE A 123 7.60 -9.35 -4.97
C ILE A 123 9.04 -8.94 -5.20
N ASP A 124 9.68 -8.46 -4.14
CA ASP A 124 11.12 -8.34 -4.04
C ASP A 124 11.65 -9.59 -3.33
N ALA A 125 12.12 -10.55 -4.12
CA ALA A 125 12.59 -11.83 -3.61
C ALA A 125 13.88 -11.68 -2.79
N ASP A 126 14.75 -10.72 -3.15
CA ASP A 126 16.04 -10.50 -2.49
C ASP A 126 15.84 -9.96 -1.07
N LYS A 127 14.83 -9.11 -0.88
CA LYS A 127 14.47 -8.57 0.44
C LYS A 127 13.38 -9.35 1.16
N ASN A 128 12.82 -10.39 0.52
CA ASN A 128 11.70 -11.16 1.03
C ASN A 128 10.49 -10.27 1.38
N LEU A 129 10.20 -9.31 0.49
CA LEU A 129 9.11 -8.33 0.64
C LEU A 129 8.10 -8.47 -0.48
N ARG A 130 6.85 -8.16 -0.15
CA ARG A 130 5.72 -8.13 -1.07
C ARG A 130 5.07 -6.77 -1.03
N PHE A 131 4.80 -6.22 -2.20
CA PHE A 131 4.25 -4.89 -2.36
C PHE A 131 2.87 -4.95 -3.02
N TYR A 132 1.96 -4.11 -2.54
CA TYR A 132 0.64 -3.89 -3.13
C TYR A 132 0.33 -2.40 -3.16
N LEU A 133 0.07 -1.88 -4.35
CA LEU A 133 -0.56 -0.58 -4.57
C LEU A 133 -2.03 -0.79 -4.85
N PHE A 134 -2.89 0.00 -4.23
CA PHE A 134 -4.31 0.04 -4.57
C PHE A 134 -4.92 1.40 -4.27
N ASP A 135 -5.97 1.76 -5.02
CA ASP A 135 -6.79 2.92 -4.69
C ASP A 135 -7.98 2.51 -3.81
N THR A 136 -8.84 3.45 -3.41
CA THR A 136 -10.07 3.11 -2.66
C THR A 136 -11.35 3.56 -3.33
N ASN A 137 -11.31 4.53 -4.24
CA ASN A 137 -12.51 5.14 -4.86
C ASN A 137 -12.31 5.53 -6.34
N ALA A 138 -11.28 5.02 -7.03
CA ALA A 138 -10.70 5.73 -8.17
C ALA A 138 -11.59 5.86 -9.42
N ASN A 139 -11.92 7.11 -9.72
CA ASN A 139 -12.18 7.56 -11.08
C ASN A 139 -10.98 8.31 -11.70
N THR A 140 -9.90 8.57 -10.95
CA THR A 140 -8.82 9.48 -11.36
C THR A 140 -7.50 8.80 -11.74
N LEU A 141 -7.11 7.70 -11.09
CA LEU A 141 -5.86 6.97 -11.41
C LEU A 141 -6.09 5.81 -12.37
N GLY A 142 -5.19 5.67 -13.35
CA GLY A 142 -5.18 4.56 -14.31
C GLY A 142 -3.98 3.63 -14.16
N LYS A 143 -3.99 2.53 -14.91
CA LYS A 143 -2.89 1.54 -14.96
C LYS A 143 -1.51 2.19 -15.13
N ALA A 144 -1.38 3.17 -16.02
CA ALA A 144 -0.11 3.84 -16.28
C ALA A 144 0.45 4.58 -15.06
N ASP A 145 -0.42 5.12 -14.19
CA ASP A 145 0.02 5.78 -12.95
C ASP A 145 0.54 4.76 -11.95
N PHE A 146 -0.13 3.60 -11.84
CA PHE A 146 0.31 2.48 -11.02
C PHE A 146 1.64 1.90 -11.50
N GLU A 147 1.81 1.70 -12.80
CA GLU A 147 3.08 1.22 -13.38
C GLU A 147 4.22 2.21 -13.11
N ARG A 148 4.00 3.51 -13.29
CA ARG A 148 4.99 4.55 -13.00
C ARG A 148 5.40 4.54 -11.53
N LEU A 149 4.42 4.44 -10.62
CA LEU A 149 4.66 4.36 -9.18
C LEU A 149 5.44 3.11 -8.78
N ALA A 150 5.05 1.95 -9.31
CA ALA A 150 5.74 0.71 -9.07
C ALA A 150 7.18 0.77 -9.61
N GLN A 151 7.39 1.35 -10.79
CA GLN A 151 8.72 1.55 -11.37
C GLN A 151 9.60 2.44 -10.49
N ASP A 152 9.06 3.56 -10.00
CA ASP A 152 9.77 4.46 -9.09
C ASP A 152 10.18 3.75 -7.79
N LEU A 153 9.28 2.93 -7.22
CA LEU A 153 9.54 2.16 -6.00
C LEU A 153 10.59 1.08 -6.25
N ILE A 154 10.48 0.33 -7.34
CA ILE A 154 11.43 -0.72 -7.72
C ILE A 154 12.83 -0.14 -7.96
N ALA A 155 12.95 1.02 -8.61
CA ALA A 155 14.24 1.63 -8.89
C ALA A 155 14.97 2.19 -7.65
N ARG A 156 14.22 2.45 -6.56
CA ARG A 156 14.74 3.06 -5.31
C ARG A 156 14.93 2.04 -4.19
N ASN A 157 14.42 0.84 -4.38
CA ASN A 157 14.42 -0.24 -3.40
C ASN A 157 15.65 -1.12 -3.60
#